data_AF-A0A2V8HAK6-F1
#
_entry.id   AF-A0A2V8HAK6-F1
#
_cell.length_a   1.000
_cell.length_b   1.000
_cell.length_c   1.000
_cell.angle_alpha   90.00
_cell.angle_beta   90.00
_cell.angle_gamma   90.00
#
_symmetry.space_group_name_H-M   'P 1'
#
loop_
_entity.id
_entity.type
_entity.pdbx_description
1 polymer ?
#
loop_
_entity_poly.entity_id
_entity_poly.type
_entity_poly.pdbx_seq_one_letter_code
_entity_poly.pdbx_strand_id
1 'polypeptide(L)' 'MLKPVPLPPPGFDELSVDEKIDYLQSLWDRIAATPQTIPVPDWHREILDERLKDLEADPDAGDSWEVVQERLRKNFDSSH' A
#
# COMPACT_ATOMS: atom_id res chain seq x y z
N MET A 1 -20.91 6.46 18.17
CA MET A 1 -19.95 5.60 18.89
C MET A 1 -19.56 4.46 17.96
N LEU A 2 -18.25 4.18 17.80
CA LEU A 2 -17.79 2.99 17.08
C LEU A 2 -18.33 1.75 17.81
N LYS A 3 -18.93 0.82 17.08
CA LYS A 3 -19.29 -0.48 17.66
C LYS A 3 -17.99 -1.28 17.78
N PRO A 4 -17.59 -1.77 18.97
CA PRO A 4 -16.40 -2.59 19.09
C PRO A 4 -16.61 -3.87 18.29
N VAL A 5 -15.77 -4.07 17.27
CA VAL A 5 -15.71 -5.32 16.54
C VAL A 5 -14.77 -6.24 17.31
N PRO A 6 -15.16 -7.47 17.66
CA PRO A 6 -14.23 -8.43 18.25
C PRO A 6 -13.04 -8.65 17.31
N LEU A 7 -11.83 -8.61 17.88
CA LEU A 7 -10.58 -8.78 17.16
C LEU A 7 -9.88 -10.08 17.62
N PRO A 8 -9.55 -11.00 16.72
CA PRO A 8 -9.96 -11.01 15.31
C PRO A 8 -11.46 -11.35 15.15
N PRO A 9 -12.07 -11.10 13.98
CA PRO A 9 -13.45 -11.48 13.72
C PRO A 9 -13.68 -12.99 13.94
N PRO A 10 -14.88 -13.43 14.36
CA PRO A 10 -15.18 -14.84 14.53
C PRO A 10 -14.84 -15.66 13.27
N GLY A 11 -14.21 -16.82 13.47
CA GLY A 11 -13.77 -17.71 12.38
C GLY A 11 -12.48 -17.28 11.67
N PHE A 12 -11.93 -16.09 11.95
CA PHE A 12 -10.70 -15.64 11.31
C PHE A 12 -9.50 -16.52 11.66
N ASP A 13 -9.39 -16.98 12.90
CA ASP A 13 -8.24 -17.80 13.32
C ASP A 13 -8.24 -19.21 12.72
N GLU A 14 -9.39 -19.71 12.27
CA GLU A 14 -9.57 -21.02 11.64
C GLU A 14 -9.12 -21.04 10.18
N LEU A 15 -8.96 -19.85 9.57
CA LEU A 15 -8.46 -19.70 8.21
C LEU A 15 -6.97 -20.07 8.13
N SER A 16 -6.59 -20.67 7.00
CA SER A 16 -5.18 -20.78 6.60
C SER A 16 -4.55 -19.39 6.41
N VAL A 17 -3.22 -19.33 6.34
CA VAL A 17 -2.50 -18.05 6.14
C VAL A 17 -2.93 -17.39 4.83
N ASP A 18 -3.06 -18.17 3.76
CA ASP A 18 -3.46 -17.66 2.44
C ASP A 18 -4.89 -17.08 2.49
N GLU A 19 -5.83 -17.80 3.11
CA GLU A 19 -7.20 -17.32 3.30
C GLU A 19 -7.27 -16.05 4.18
N LYS A 20 -6.39 -15.92 5.18
CA LYS A 20 -6.29 -14.68 5.99
C LYS A 20 -5.83 -13.50 5.15
N ILE A 21 -4.85 -13.71 4.28
CA ILE A 21 -4.34 -12.69 3.37
C ILE A 21 -5.43 -12.28 2.38
N ASP A 22 -6.09 -13.25 1.74
CA ASP A 22 -7.18 -12.99 0.80
C ASP A 22 -8.36 -12.27 1.45
N TYR A 23 -8.68 -12.63 2.70
CA TYR A 23 -9.71 -11.96 3.49
C TYR A 23 -9.35 -10.50 3.76
N LEU A 24 -8.11 -10.24 4.21
CA LEU A 24 -7.62 -8.88 4.44
C LEU A 24 -7.61 -8.04 3.15
N GLN A 25 -7.18 -8.64 2.03
CA GLN A 25 -7.18 -7.98 0.72
C GLN A 25 -8.61 -7.62 0.29
N SER A 26 -9.55 -8.55 0.43
CA SER A 26 -10.97 -8.31 0.08
C SER A 26 -11.59 -7.19 0.90
N LEU A 27 -11.25 -7.11 2.19
CA LEU A 27 -11.68 -6.01 3.06
C LEU A 27 -11.04 -4.69 2.63
N TRP A 28 -9.75 -4.71 2.31
CA TRP A 28 -9.03 -3.54 1.86
C TRP A 28 -9.61 -2.99 0.54
N ASP A 29 -9.89 -3.84 -0.44
CA ASP A 29 -10.51 -3.47 -1.70
C ASP A 29 -11.87 -2.78 -1.48
N ARG A 30 -12.65 -3.28 -0.51
CA ARG A 30 -13.94 -2.67 -0.14
C ARG A 30 -13.79 -1.30 0.52
N ILE A 31 -12.78 -1.11 1.36
CA ILE A 31 -12.48 0.19 1.99
C ILE A 31 -11.99 1.17 0.91
N ALA A 32 -11.09 0.71 0.05
CA ALA A 32 -10.50 1.48 -1.04
C ALA A 32 -11.49 1.79 -2.19
N ALA A 33 -12.66 1.14 -2.23
CA ALA A 33 -13.68 1.36 -3.26
C ALA A 33 -14.23 2.80 -3.31
N THR A 34 -14.05 3.60 -2.26
CA THR A 34 -14.41 5.02 -2.24
C THR A 34 -13.22 5.86 -1.78
N PRO A 35 -12.21 6.06 -2.63
CA PRO A 35 -10.94 6.65 -2.21
C PRO A 35 -11.09 8.10 -1.73
N GLN A 36 -12.15 8.81 -2.17
CA GLN A 36 -12.39 10.20 -1.75
C GLN A 36 -12.79 10.33 -0.27
N THR A 37 -13.25 9.26 0.38
CA THR A 37 -13.62 9.27 1.81
C THR A 37 -12.46 8.92 2.72
N ILE A 38 -11.31 8.49 2.16
CA ILE A 38 -10.11 8.17 2.93
C ILE A 38 -9.33 9.47 3.12
N PRO A 39 -9.26 10.02 4.35
CA PRO A 39 -8.49 11.21 4.60
C PRO A 39 -7.00 10.91 4.38
N VAL A 40 -6.32 11.77 3.64
CA VAL A 40 -4.85 11.74 3.52
C VAL A 40 -4.27 12.42 4.76
N PRO A 41 -3.56 11.70 5.65
CA PRO A 41 -2.94 12.31 6.81
C PRO A 41 -1.91 13.37 6.40
N ASP A 42 -1.80 14.45 7.17
CA ASP A 42 -0.89 15.55 6.83
C ASP A 42 0.57 15.10 6.70
N TRP A 43 1.00 14.16 7.56
CA TRP A 43 2.35 13.60 7.50
C TRP A 43 2.67 12.87 6.18
N HIS A 44 1.66 12.32 5.46
CA HIS A 44 1.90 11.77 4.12
C HIS A 44 2.33 12.86 3.15
N ARG A 45 1.70 14.04 3.25
CA ARG A 45 2.02 15.19 2.40
C ARG A 45 3.40 15.74 2.73
N GLU A 46 3.72 15.84 4.02
CA GLU A 46 5.03 16.31 4.48
C GLU A 46 6.18 15.45 3.93
N ILE A 47 6.05 14.12 3.95
CA ILE A 47 7.06 13.22 3.37
C ILE A 47 7.18 13.40 1.86
N LEU A 48 6.06 13.61 1.16
CA LEU A 48 6.09 13.85 -0.29
C LEU A 48 6.79 15.17 -0.63
N ASP A 49 6.49 16.23 0.13
CA ASP A 49 7.12 17.54 -0.03
C ASP A 49 8.63 17.48 0.25
N GLU A 50 9.05 16.74 1.27
CA GLU A 50 10.47 16.49 1.58
C GLU A 50 11.17 15.79 0.41
N ARG A 51 10.62 14.65 -0.03
CA ARG A 51 11.21 13.86 -1.13
C ARG A 51 11.25 14.62 -2.46
N LEU A 52 10.26 15.47 -2.72
CA LEU A 52 10.25 16.32 -3.92
C LEU A 52 11.36 17.36 -3.87
N LYS A 53 11.58 18.01 -2.72
CA LYS A 53 12.69 18.97 -2.55
C LYS A 53 14.05 18.30 -2.71
N ASP A 54 14.22 17.10 -2.17
CA ASP A 54 15.45 16.34 -2.31
C ASP A 54 15.73 16.00 -3.78
N LEU A 55 14.70 15.59 -4.54
CA LEU A 55 14.81 15.33 -5.97
C LEU A 55 15.08 16.61 -6.79
N GLU A 56 14.52 17.75 -6.41
CA GLU A 56 14.82 19.04 -7.03
C GLU A 56 16.28 19.46 -6.78
N ALA A 57 16.81 19.16 -5.59
CA ALA A 57 18.18 19.46 -5.21
C ALA A 57 19.19 18.51 -5.85
N ASP A 58 18.83 17.24 -6.04
CA ASP A 58 19.63 16.20 -6.70
C ASP A 58 18.76 15.38 -7.68
N PRO A 59 18.64 15.82 -8.94
CA PRO A 59 17.83 15.14 -9.95
C PRO A 59 18.28 13.70 -10.25
N ASP A 60 19.52 13.35 -9.95
CA ASP A 60 20.08 12.02 -10.17
C ASP A 60 19.82 11.06 -8.99
N ALA A 61 19.22 11.54 -7.89
CA ALA A 61 18.88 10.73 -6.71
C ALA A 61 17.69 9.77 -6.94
N GLY A 62 16.95 9.95 -8.04
CA GLY A 62 15.77 9.15 -8.39
C GLY A 62 15.88 8.48 -9.76
N ASP A 63 15.28 7.30 -9.89
CA ASP A 63 15.04 6.67 -11.19
C ASP A 63 13.72 7.15 -11.79
N SER A 64 13.65 7.25 -13.12
CA SER A 64 12.35 7.45 -13.79
C SER A 64 11.43 6.26 -13.54
N TRP A 65 10.12 6.48 -13.59
CA TRP A 65 9.14 5.42 -13.37
C TRP A 65 9.31 4.25 -14.35
N GLU A 66 9.68 4.54 -15.61
CA GLU A 66 9.95 3.53 -16.64
C GLU A 66 11.13 2.62 -16.25
N VAL A 67 12.20 3.19 -15.69
CA VAL A 67 13.37 2.44 -15.21
C VAL A 67 12.99 1.55 -14.03
N VAL A 68 12.22 2.07 -13.08
CA VAL A 68 11.72 1.29 -11.94
C VAL A 68 10.80 0.16 -12.41
N GLN A 69 9.87 0.43 -13.32
CA GLN A 69 8.93 -0.55 -13.85
C GLN A 69 9.66 -1.68 -14.58
N GLU A 70 10.66 -1.35 -15.40
CA GLU A 70 11.47 -2.34 -16.10
C GLU A 70 12.26 -3.23 -15.14
N ARG A 71 12.83 -2.64 -14.07
CA ARG A 71 13.53 -3.38 -13.01
C ARG A 71 12.59 -4.34 -12.28
N LEU A 72 11.39 -3.90 -11.91
CA LEU A 72 10.41 -4.75 -11.23
C LEU A 72 9.98 -5.93 -12.12
N ARG A 73 9.67 -5.67 -13.40
CA ARG A 73 9.27 -6.71 -14.36
C ARG A 73 10.32 -7.81 -14.48
N LYS A 74 11.60 -7.44 -14.63
CA LYS A 74 12.72 -8.41 -14.68
C LYS A 74 12.82 -9.25 -13.41
N ASN A 75 12.58 -8.66 -12.24
CA ASN A 75 12.65 -9.39 -10.96
C ASN A 75 11.50 -10.39 -10.80
N PHE A 76 10.30 -10.07 -11.30
CA PHE A 76 9.16 -10.98 -11.30
C PHE A 76 9.30 -12.11 -12.33
N ASP A 77 9.88 -11.83 -13.51
CA ASP A 77 10.17 -12.83 -14.54
C ASP A 77 11.28 -13.81 -14.10
N SER A 78 12.20 -13.37 -13.21
CA SER A 78 13.32 -14.20 -12.70
C SER A 78 12.95 -15.05 -11.48
N SER A 79 11.74 -14.88 -10.93
CA SER A 79 11.24 -15.63 -9.75
C SER A 79 10.20 -16.69 -10.11
N HIS A 80 10.05 -17.00 -11.41
CA HIS A 80 9.29 -18.14 -11.96
C HIS A 80 10.23 -19.13 -12.64
#